data_AF-A0A327NKM8-F1
#
_entry.id   AF-A0A327NKM8-F1
#
_cell.length_a   1.000
_cell.length_b   1.000
_cell.length_c   1.000
_cell.angle_alpha   90.00
_cell.angle_beta   90.00
_cell.angle_gamma   90.00
#
_symmetry.space_group_name_H-M   'P 1'
#
loop_
_entity.id
_entity.type
_entity.pdbx_description
1 polymer ?
#
loop_
_entity_poly.entity_id
_entity_poly.type
_entity_poly.pdbx_seq_one_letter_code
_entity_poly.pdbx_strand_id
1 'polypeptide(L)'
;MNISQMSQTLFYLIEQQANSEKAVNYLQQQADAFHASPQVSAFYRVFTALPRFVGKQLVEVPSDMAFAIERIRPGFTVTGWTIDRLARVWWLLQLPADDQTTYVNTISQLFKAAEMNELVALYSALPVLAHPEAWKFQATEGIRNNIADVQSAIMLHNPYPADYFDEPAWNQLVMKAFFTDKDVTQITGLNERNNARLAKTLADFAAERRAAGRSLPQHMEELMS
;
A
#
# COMPACT_ATOMS: atom_id res chain seq x y z
N MET A 1 -3.63 15.64 1.89
CA MET A 1 -2.21 15.24 1.82
C MET A 1 -1.53 16.00 0.69
N ASN A 2 -0.31 16.49 0.89
CA ASN A 2 0.46 17.15 -0.17
C ASN A 2 1.28 16.10 -0.95
N ILE A 3 0.83 15.72 -2.15
CA ILE A 3 1.48 14.70 -3.00
C ILE A 3 2.90 15.10 -3.38
N SER A 4 3.13 16.39 -3.69
CA SER A 4 4.46 16.90 -4.04
C SER A 4 5.44 16.75 -2.87
N GLN A 5 5.01 17.10 -1.66
CA GLN A 5 5.84 16.93 -0.46
C GLN A 5 6.13 15.47 -0.17
N MET A 6 5.14 14.56 -0.32
CA MET A 6 5.37 13.12 -0.19
C MET A 6 6.39 12.64 -1.23
N SER A 7 6.21 13.00 -2.50
CA SER A 7 7.12 12.64 -3.59
C SER A 7 8.56 13.07 -3.31
N GLN A 8 8.77 14.32 -2.90
CA GLN A 8 10.09 14.83 -2.52
C GLN A 8 10.70 14.06 -1.34
N THR A 9 9.89 13.74 -0.33
CA THR A 9 10.34 12.99 0.85
C THR A 9 10.77 11.57 0.48
N LEU A 10 9.99 10.87 -0.37
CA LEU A 10 10.35 9.54 -0.83
C LEU A 10 11.58 9.54 -1.73
N PHE A 11 11.75 10.57 -2.58
CA PHE A 11 12.94 10.70 -3.41
C PHE A 11 14.20 10.92 -2.57
N TYR A 12 14.13 11.84 -1.60
CA TYR A 12 15.24 12.08 -0.67
C TYR A 12 15.61 10.80 0.10
N LEU A 13 14.62 9.99 0.51
CA LEU A 13 14.90 8.70 1.12
C LEU A 13 15.68 7.74 0.19
N ILE A 14 15.36 7.73 -1.11
CA ILE A 14 16.10 6.94 -2.11
C ILE A 14 17.54 7.45 -2.24
N GLU A 15 17.76 8.77 -2.23
CA GLU A 15 19.11 9.37 -2.31
C GLU A 15 20.00 8.93 -1.15
N GLN A 16 19.44 8.79 0.06
CA GLN A 16 20.20 8.38 1.25
C GLN A 16 20.59 6.88 1.27
N GLN A 17 20.10 6.08 0.33
CA GLN A 17 20.42 4.64 0.31
C GLN A 17 21.87 4.41 -0.17
N ALA A 18 22.50 3.33 0.31
CA ALA A 18 23.83 2.96 -0.12
C ALA A 18 23.87 2.67 -1.64
N ASN A 19 24.89 3.21 -2.33
CA ASN A 19 25.08 3.06 -3.78
C ASN A 19 23.89 3.55 -4.63
N SER A 20 23.15 4.56 -4.14
CA SER A 20 21.95 5.11 -4.80
C SER A 20 22.21 5.89 -6.08
N GLU A 21 23.44 6.37 -6.33
CA GLU A 21 23.75 7.32 -7.41
C GLU A 21 23.20 6.90 -8.79
N LYS A 22 23.41 5.63 -9.20
CA LYS A 22 22.88 5.12 -10.47
C LYS A 22 21.34 5.10 -10.50
N ALA A 23 20.73 4.72 -9.38
CA ALA A 23 19.27 4.67 -9.25
C ALA A 23 18.68 6.08 -9.32
N VAL A 24 19.22 7.02 -8.54
CA VAL A 24 18.82 8.44 -8.49
C VAL A 24 18.94 9.08 -9.87
N ASN A 25 20.09 8.93 -10.53
CA ASN A 25 20.31 9.49 -11.86
C ASN A 25 19.30 8.94 -12.89
N TYR A 26 19.03 7.64 -12.86
CA TYR A 26 18.02 7.04 -13.73
C TYR A 26 16.61 7.58 -13.44
N LEU A 27 16.21 7.63 -12.17
CA LEU A 27 14.89 8.11 -11.75
C LEU A 27 14.66 9.57 -12.15
N GLN A 28 15.63 10.45 -11.86
CA GLN A 28 15.57 11.86 -12.25
C GLN A 28 15.45 12.02 -13.77
N GLN A 29 16.28 11.29 -14.53
CA GLN A 29 16.23 11.33 -15.99
C GLN A 29 14.86 10.88 -16.54
N GLN A 30 14.26 9.82 -15.98
CA GLN A 30 12.94 9.37 -16.42
C GLN A 30 11.83 10.36 -16.02
N ALA A 31 11.89 10.96 -14.84
CA ALA A 31 10.93 11.97 -14.40
C ALA A 31 11.00 13.24 -15.26
N ASP A 32 12.19 13.76 -15.51
CA ASP A 32 12.38 14.94 -16.36
C ASP A 32 11.88 14.70 -17.79
N ALA A 33 12.22 13.54 -18.36
CA ALA A 33 11.76 13.16 -19.69
C ALA A 33 10.23 13.02 -19.76
N PHE A 34 9.61 12.43 -18.72
CA PHE A 34 8.17 12.27 -18.63
C PHE A 34 7.46 13.62 -18.43
N HIS A 35 7.99 14.51 -17.59
CA HIS A 35 7.42 15.85 -17.39
C HIS A 35 7.54 16.72 -18.65
N ALA A 36 8.63 16.59 -19.41
CA ALA A 36 8.80 17.31 -20.67
C ALA A 36 7.87 16.80 -21.78
N SER A 37 7.58 15.50 -21.82
CA SER A 37 6.67 14.88 -22.79
C SER A 37 5.92 13.69 -22.18
N PRO A 38 4.76 13.94 -21.53
CA PRO A 38 4.01 12.89 -20.86
C PRO A 38 3.47 11.87 -21.86
N GLN A 39 3.96 10.63 -21.77
CA GLN A 39 3.51 9.51 -22.58
C GLN A 39 3.14 8.34 -21.68
N VAL A 40 1.87 7.91 -21.71
CA VAL A 40 1.35 6.81 -20.89
C VAL A 40 2.13 5.51 -21.13
N SER A 41 2.51 5.23 -22.37
CA SER A 41 3.33 4.06 -22.73
C SER A 41 4.71 4.09 -22.08
N ALA A 42 5.35 5.27 -22.01
CA ALA A 42 6.62 5.45 -21.33
C ALA A 42 6.46 5.25 -19.81
N PHE A 43 5.37 5.77 -19.24
CA PHE A 43 5.05 5.62 -17.82
C PHE A 43 4.96 4.16 -17.38
N TYR A 44 4.22 3.33 -18.14
CA TYR A 44 4.12 1.89 -17.89
C TYR A 44 5.46 1.19 -18.03
N ARG A 45 6.20 1.48 -19.12
CA ARG A 45 7.51 0.87 -19.38
C ARG A 45 8.50 1.14 -18.25
N VAL A 46 8.55 2.37 -17.74
CA VAL A 46 9.43 2.74 -16.63
C VAL A 46 9.01 1.98 -15.38
N PHE A 47 7.73 2.04 -14.99
CA PHE A 47 7.20 1.37 -13.80
C PHE A 47 7.60 -0.12 -13.72
N THR A 48 7.46 -0.84 -14.84
CA THR A 48 7.83 -2.27 -14.92
C THR A 48 9.34 -2.49 -14.92
N ALA A 49 10.12 -1.59 -15.51
CA ALA A 49 11.57 -1.75 -15.63
C ALA A 49 12.35 -1.35 -14.37
N LEU A 50 11.74 -0.62 -13.44
CA LEU A 50 12.39 -0.04 -12.25
C LEU A 50 13.34 -0.98 -11.49
N PRO A 51 12.97 -2.24 -11.16
CA PRO A 51 13.86 -3.12 -10.40
C PRO A 51 15.22 -3.38 -11.07
N ARG A 52 15.31 -3.23 -12.39
CA ARG A 52 16.56 -3.41 -13.15
C ARG A 52 17.55 -2.26 -12.95
N PHE A 53 17.05 -1.09 -12.58
CA PHE A 53 17.84 0.14 -12.45
C PHE A 53 18.08 0.53 -11.00
N VAL A 54 17.14 0.22 -10.10
CA VAL A 54 17.23 0.63 -8.69
C VAL A 54 17.69 -0.48 -7.74
N GLY A 55 17.60 -1.76 -8.16
CA GLY A 55 17.88 -2.91 -7.31
C GLY A 55 16.66 -3.37 -6.52
N LYS A 56 16.88 -4.18 -5.47
CA LYS A 56 15.82 -4.81 -4.64
C LYS A 56 16.19 -4.90 -3.15
N GLN A 57 17.26 -4.23 -2.73
CA GLN A 57 17.68 -4.19 -1.34
C GLN A 57 16.63 -3.52 -0.46
N LEU A 58 16.60 -3.90 0.82
CA LEU A 58 15.77 -3.23 1.81
C LEU A 58 16.21 -1.77 1.97
N VAL A 59 15.22 -0.90 2.15
CA VAL A 59 15.42 0.51 2.41
C VAL A 59 15.73 0.70 3.89
N GLU A 60 16.83 1.38 4.19
CA GLU A 60 17.09 1.89 5.52
C GLU A 60 16.25 3.15 5.73
N VAL A 61 15.42 3.15 6.77
CA VAL A 61 14.51 4.27 7.10
C VAL A 61 14.95 4.90 8.43
N PRO A 62 15.76 5.97 8.40
CA PRO A 62 16.09 6.75 9.58
C PRO A 62 14.84 7.26 10.32
N SER A 63 14.94 7.46 11.63
CA SER A 63 13.80 7.83 12.48
C SER A 63 13.19 9.19 12.12
N ASP A 64 14.02 10.14 11.68
CA ASP A 64 13.59 11.45 11.18
C ASP A 64 12.81 11.33 9.86
N MET A 65 13.25 10.45 8.95
CA MET A 65 12.52 10.13 7.72
C MET A 65 11.19 9.44 8.00
N ALA A 66 11.17 8.46 8.92
CA ALA A 66 9.93 7.82 9.34
C ALA A 66 8.94 8.85 9.92
N PHE A 67 9.42 9.76 10.78
CA PHE A 67 8.61 10.84 11.34
C PHE A 67 8.10 11.82 10.28
N ALA A 68 8.92 12.17 9.29
CA ALA A 68 8.52 13.06 8.19
C ALA A 68 7.40 12.44 7.34
N ILE A 69 7.50 11.16 7.00
CA ILE A 69 6.48 10.43 6.23
C ILE A 69 5.16 10.38 7.01
N GLU A 70 5.22 9.98 8.29
CA GLU A 70 4.04 9.90 9.18
C GLU A 70 3.34 11.26 9.31
N ARG A 71 4.10 12.35 9.39
CA ARG A 71 3.54 13.71 9.45
C ARG A 71 2.82 14.12 8.16
N ILE A 72 3.28 13.66 6.99
CA ILE A 72 2.64 13.97 5.71
C ILE A 72 1.39 13.11 5.52
N ARG A 73 1.47 11.83 5.90
CA ARG A 73 0.37 10.86 5.82
C ARG A 73 0.36 9.96 7.06
N PRO A 74 -0.49 10.27 8.07
CA PRO A 74 -0.58 9.46 9.28
C PRO A 74 -0.94 8.00 8.99
N GLY A 75 -0.27 7.08 9.69
CA GLY A 75 -0.39 5.64 9.54
C GLY A 75 0.33 5.05 8.32
N PHE A 76 0.94 5.87 7.46
CA PHE A 76 1.69 5.40 6.30
C PHE A 76 3.18 5.27 6.61
N THR A 77 3.76 4.13 6.27
CA THR A 77 5.20 3.87 6.45
C THR A 77 5.75 3.08 5.27
N VAL A 78 7.05 3.27 5.04
CA VAL A 78 7.84 2.52 4.05
C VAL A 78 8.84 1.58 4.70
N THR A 79 8.73 1.38 6.02
CA THR A 79 9.61 0.49 6.77
C THR A 79 9.45 -0.96 6.28
N GLY A 80 10.58 -1.65 6.10
CA GLY A 80 10.60 -3.02 5.57
C GLY A 80 10.34 -3.13 4.06
N TRP A 81 10.27 -2.02 3.33
CA TRP A 81 10.13 -2.04 1.88
C TRP A 81 11.49 -2.26 1.21
N THR A 82 11.45 -2.88 0.02
CA THR A 82 12.56 -2.88 -0.91
C THR A 82 12.59 -1.58 -1.70
N ILE A 83 13.77 -1.20 -2.20
CA ILE A 83 13.95 0.05 -2.93
C ILE A 83 13.13 0.10 -4.23
N ASP A 84 12.87 -1.04 -4.89
CA ASP A 84 12.04 -1.06 -6.10
C ASP A 84 10.57 -0.80 -5.81
N ARG A 85 10.07 -1.26 -4.66
CA ARG A 85 8.73 -0.91 -4.18
C ARG A 85 8.66 0.60 -3.92
N LEU A 86 9.62 1.15 -3.18
CA LEU A 86 9.69 2.59 -2.90
C LEU A 86 9.77 3.44 -4.18
N ALA A 87 10.65 3.07 -5.11
CA ALA A 87 10.82 3.76 -6.39
C ALA A 87 9.55 3.67 -7.27
N ARG A 88 8.85 2.54 -7.27
CA ARG A 88 7.56 2.40 -7.96
C ARG A 88 6.50 3.31 -7.37
N VAL A 89 6.39 3.38 -6.04
CA VAL A 89 5.46 4.31 -5.39
C VAL A 89 5.83 5.75 -5.70
N TRP A 90 7.10 6.12 -5.61
CA TRP A 90 7.56 7.46 -6.01
C TRP A 90 7.24 7.79 -7.47
N TRP A 91 7.43 6.83 -8.39
CA TRP A 91 7.11 6.98 -9.81
C TRP A 91 5.62 7.22 -10.05
N LEU A 92 4.75 6.52 -9.31
CA LEU A 92 3.30 6.75 -9.37
C LEU A 92 2.92 8.19 -9.01
N LEU A 93 3.67 8.83 -8.11
CA LEU A 93 3.44 10.23 -7.71
C LEU A 93 3.91 11.25 -8.76
N GLN A 94 4.58 10.82 -9.84
CA GLN A 94 4.93 11.70 -10.97
C GLN A 94 3.78 11.84 -11.97
N LEU A 95 2.73 11.02 -11.86
CA LEU A 95 1.58 11.10 -12.78
C LEU A 95 0.72 12.33 -12.45
N PRO A 96 0.45 13.24 -13.42
CA PRO A 96 -0.40 14.40 -13.19
C PRO A 96 -1.81 14.00 -12.75
N ALA A 97 -2.27 14.58 -11.64
CA ALA A 97 -3.55 14.24 -11.02
C ALA A 97 -4.69 15.21 -11.38
N ASP A 98 -4.44 16.22 -12.24
CA ASP A 98 -5.40 17.27 -12.57
C ASP A 98 -6.64 16.72 -13.29
N ASP A 99 -6.44 15.75 -14.20
CA ASP A 99 -7.51 14.98 -14.83
C ASP A 99 -7.70 13.64 -14.11
N GLN A 100 -8.72 13.58 -13.27
CA GLN A 100 -9.08 12.37 -12.52
C GLN A 100 -9.35 11.16 -13.43
N THR A 101 -10.02 11.34 -14.57
CA THR A 101 -10.38 10.23 -15.45
C THR A 101 -9.13 9.61 -16.06
N THR A 102 -8.24 10.45 -16.59
CA THR A 102 -6.97 10.00 -17.15
C THR A 102 -6.08 9.37 -16.06
N TYR A 103 -5.92 10.02 -14.91
CA TYR A 103 -5.13 9.52 -13.78
C TYR A 103 -5.60 8.14 -13.31
N VAL A 104 -6.92 8.01 -13.06
CA VAL A 104 -7.51 6.77 -12.57
C VAL A 104 -7.39 5.65 -13.61
N ASN A 105 -7.66 5.95 -14.88
CA ASN A 105 -7.53 4.97 -15.96
C ASN A 105 -6.10 4.47 -16.10
N THR A 106 -5.10 5.36 -16.07
CA THR A 106 -3.69 5.00 -16.23
C THR A 106 -3.23 4.02 -15.14
N ILE A 107 -3.47 4.32 -13.87
CA ILE A 107 -3.08 3.43 -12.76
C ILE A 107 -3.94 2.15 -12.76
N SER A 108 -5.23 2.23 -13.11
CA SER A 108 -6.09 1.04 -13.23
C SER A 108 -5.59 0.05 -14.28
N GLN A 109 -4.98 0.53 -15.37
CA GLN A 109 -4.35 -0.35 -16.36
C GLN A 109 -3.10 -1.04 -15.81
N LEU A 110 -2.32 -0.36 -14.96
CA LEU A 110 -1.21 -1.00 -14.24
C LEU A 110 -1.73 -2.15 -13.37
N PHE A 111 -2.79 -1.94 -12.58
CA PHE A 111 -3.38 -3.02 -11.78
C PHE A 111 -3.81 -4.24 -12.59
N LYS A 112 -4.36 -4.03 -13.80
CA LYS A 112 -4.82 -5.12 -14.68
C LYS A 112 -3.68 -5.96 -15.25
N ALA A 113 -2.53 -5.33 -15.52
CA ALA A 113 -1.39 -5.97 -16.14
C ALA A 113 -0.29 -6.40 -15.14
N ALA A 114 -0.40 -5.97 -13.89
CA ALA A 114 0.66 -6.07 -12.90
C ALA A 114 1.00 -7.51 -12.50
N GLU A 115 2.30 -7.78 -12.40
CA GLU A 115 2.80 -8.96 -11.69
C GLU A 115 2.74 -8.78 -10.16
N MET A 116 3.11 -9.81 -9.41
CA MET A 116 3.02 -9.83 -7.95
C MET A 116 3.67 -8.62 -7.25
N ASN A 117 4.93 -8.29 -7.54
CA ASN A 117 5.63 -7.19 -6.87
C ASN A 117 5.14 -5.81 -7.34
N GLU A 118 4.66 -5.72 -8.58
CA GLU A 118 3.95 -4.54 -9.09
C GLU A 118 2.63 -4.34 -8.35
N LEU A 119 1.83 -5.39 -8.14
CA LEU A 119 0.61 -5.33 -7.34
C LEU A 119 0.92 -4.91 -5.90
N VAL A 120 1.95 -5.51 -5.27
CA VAL A 120 2.41 -5.10 -3.94
C VAL A 120 2.68 -3.59 -3.93
N ALA A 121 3.45 -3.06 -4.88
CA ALA A 121 3.73 -1.62 -4.95
C ALA A 121 2.45 -0.77 -5.17
N LEU A 122 1.54 -1.19 -6.05
CA LEU A 122 0.30 -0.47 -6.35
C LEU A 122 -0.64 -0.41 -5.13
N TYR A 123 -0.86 -1.53 -4.43
CA TYR A 123 -1.68 -1.54 -3.21
C TYR A 123 -1.05 -0.74 -2.07
N SER A 124 0.29 -0.76 -1.99
CA SER A 124 1.04 0.05 -1.03
C SER A 124 0.97 1.54 -1.30
N ALA A 125 0.75 1.93 -2.56
CA ALA A 125 0.66 3.33 -2.96
C ALA A 125 -0.69 3.95 -2.62
N LEU A 126 -1.76 3.17 -2.43
CA LEU A 126 -3.12 3.69 -2.25
C LEU A 126 -3.25 4.82 -1.21
N PRO A 127 -2.57 4.79 -0.04
CA PRO A 127 -2.59 5.90 0.93
C PRO A 127 -2.11 7.25 0.39
N VAL A 128 -1.29 7.24 -0.66
CA VAL A 128 -0.60 8.41 -1.22
C VAL A 128 -1.00 8.75 -2.65
N LEU A 129 -1.90 7.98 -3.28
CA LEU A 129 -2.45 8.32 -4.59
C LEU A 129 -3.51 9.45 -4.48
N ALA A 130 -3.62 10.27 -5.53
CA ALA A 130 -4.72 11.22 -5.68
C ALA A 130 -6.08 10.52 -5.84
N HIS A 131 -7.17 11.27 -5.65
CA HIS A 131 -8.56 10.81 -5.83
C HIS A 131 -8.89 9.54 -5.03
N PRO A 132 -8.67 9.54 -3.70
CA PRO A 132 -8.68 8.31 -2.91
C PRO A 132 -9.99 7.54 -2.96
N GLU A 133 -11.12 8.23 -3.09
CA GLU A 133 -12.46 7.63 -3.27
C GLU A 133 -12.56 6.72 -4.51
N ALA A 134 -11.80 7.02 -5.58
CA ALA A 134 -11.83 6.24 -6.81
C ALA A 134 -11.20 4.84 -6.65
N TRP A 135 -10.38 4.63 -5.61
CA TRP A 135 -9.65 3.37 -5.43
C TRP A 135 -10.39 2.33 -4.59
N LYS A 136 -11.60 2.62 -4.07
CA LYS A 136 -12.32 1.71 -3.16
C LYS A 136 -12.54 0.34 -3.79
N PHE A 137 -13.03 0.31 -5.03
CA PHE A 137 -13.23 -0.93 -5.77
C PHE A 137 -11.92 -1.73 -5.88
N GLN A 138 -10.86 -1.08 -6.34
CA GLN A 138 -9.55 -1.72 -6.51
C GLN A 138 -9.00 -2.27 -5.19
N ALA A 139 -9.10 -1.49 -4.12
CA ALA A 139 -8.68 -1.88 -2.78
C ALA A 139 -9.44 -3.10 -2.26
N THR A 140 -10.75 -3.19 -2.49
CA THR A 140 -11.53 -4.39 -2.13
C THR A 140 -11.12 -5.63 -2.93
N GLU A 141 -10.71 -5.48 -4.19
CA GLU A 141 -10.17 -6.58 -4.99
C GLU A 141 -8.82 -7.08 -4.45
N GLY A 142 -8.00 -6.19 -3.87
CA GLY A 142 -6.75 -6.56 -3.20
C GLY A 142 -6.94 -7.53 -2.03
N ILE A 143 -8.02 -7.36 -1.26
CA ILE A 143 -8.38 -8.25 -0.13
C ILE A 143 -8.78 -9.64 -0.64
N ARG A 144 -9.49 -9.68 -1.78
CA ARG A 144 -10.00 -10.91 -2.40
C ARG A 144 -8.91 -11.68 -3.15
N ASN A 145 -7.80 -11.04 -3.47
CA ASN A 145 -6.64 -11.66 -4.08
C ASN A 145 -6.08 -12.78 -3.17
N ASN A 146 -5.60 -13.88 -3.74
CA ASN A 146 -5.05 -15.02 -2.99
C ASN A 146 -3.53 -14.95 -2.77
N ILE A 147 -2.87 -13.94 -3.32
CA ILE A 147 -1.43 -13.74 -3.14
C ILE A 147 -1.18 -13.10 -1.77
N ALA A 148 -0.45 -13.81 -0.91
CA ALA A 148 -0.24 -13.42 0.48
C ALA A 148 0.41 -12.04 0.64
N ASP A 149 1.38 -11.70 -0.22
CA ASP A 149 2.08 -10.41 -0.18
C ASP A 149 1.18 -9.25 -0.61
N VAL A 150 0.31 -9.48 -1.61
CA VAL A 150 -0.68 -8.49 -2.06
C VAL A 150 -1.69 -8.20 -0.95
N GLN A 151 -2.19 -9.23 -0.28
CA GLN A 151 -3.06 -9.06 0.89
C GLN A 151 -2.34 -8.27 1.99
N SER A 152 -1.10 -8.62 2.32
CA SER A 152 -0.33 -7.88 3.32
C SER A 152 -0.15 -6.41 2.93
N ALA A 153 0.10 -6.09 1.66
CA ALA A 153 0.28 -4.72 1.19
C ALA A 153 -0.97 -3.83 1.35
N ILE A 154 -2.17 -4.40 1.27
CA ILE A 154 -3.42 -3.67 1.50
C ILE A 154 -3.89 -3.72 2.97
N MET A 155 -3.59 -4.79 3.70
CA MET A 155 -4.08 -5.00 5.07
C MET A 155 -3.20 -4.36 6.14
N LEU A 156 -1.88 -4.49 6.01
CA LEU A 156 -0.93 -4.20 7.08
C LEU A 156 -0.17 -2.90 6.77
N HIS A 157 0.01 -2.07 7.80
CA HIS A 157 0.71 -0.78 7.68
C HIS A 157 0.17 0.11 6.55
N ASN A 158 -1.14 0.01 6.31
CA ASN A 158 -1.82 0.71 5.24
C ASN A 158 -3.06 1.42 5.82
N PRO A 159 -3.07 2.76 5.89
CA PRO A 159 -4.20 3.50 6.45
C PRO A 159 -5.39 3.59 5.48
N TYR A 160 -5.24 3.19 4.21
CA TYR A 160 -6.28 3.38 3.20
C TYR A 160 -7.59 2.64 3.55
N PRO A 161 -7.59 1.35 3.95
CA PRO A 161 -8.82 0.68 4.36
C PRO A 161 -9.53 1.37 5.52
N ALA A 162 -8.78 1.83 6.52
CA ALA A 162 -9.35 2.50 7.69
C ALA A 162 -10.12 3.75 7.28
N ASP A 163 -9.54 4.55 6.38
CA ASP A 163 -10.12 5.82 5.95
C ASP A 163 -11.29 5.66 4.97
N TYR A 164 -11.25 4.66 4.08
CA TYR A 164 -12.13 4.63 2.90
C TYR A 164 -13.09 3.45 2.81
N PHE A 165 -12.85 2.35 3.53
CA PHE A 165 -13.78 1.21 3.47
C PHE A 165 -15.08 1.51 4.21
N ASP A 166 -16.18 1.09 3.61
CA ASP A 166 -17.43 0.93 4.34
C ASP A 166 -17.31 -0.22 5.36
N GLU A 167 -18.30 -0.31 6.25
CA GLU A 167 -18.31 -1.33 7.30
C GLU A 167 -18.24 -2.77 6.74
N PRO A 168 -18.98 -3.16 5.68
CA PRO A 168 -18.86 -4.50 5.10
C PRO A 168 -17.44 -4.83 4.58
N ALA A 169 -16.82 -3.93 3.81
CA ALA A 169 -15.48 -4.15 3.29
C ALA A 169 -14.43 -4.19 4.41
N TRP A 170 -14.58 -3.33 5.41
CA TRP A 170 -13.74 -3.34 6.61
C TRP A 170 -13.83 -4.66 7.36
N ASN A 171 -15.04 -5.15 7.63
CA ASN A 171 -15.24 -6.41 8.33
C ASN A 171 -14.68 -7.59 7.53
N GLN A 172 -14.83 -7.57 6.20
CA GLN A 172 -14.23 -8.56 5.32
C GLN A 172 -12.70 -8.56 5.41
N LEU A 173 -12.07 -7.38 5.47
CA LEU A 173 -10.63 -7.25 5.63
C LEU A 173 -10.15 -7.93 6.93
N VAL A 174 -10.74 -7.56 8.06
CA VAL A 174 -10.33 -8.08 9.38
C VAL A 174 -10.54 -9.59 9.46
N MET A 175 -11.70 -10.09 9.01
CA MET A 175 -11.96 -11.52 8.95
C MET A 175 -10.94 -12.25 8.08
N LYS A 176 -10.64 -11.71 6.89
CA LYS A 176 -9.66 -12.30 5.98
C LYS A 176 -8.27 -12.33 6.60
N ALA A 177 -7.86 -11.29 7.31
CA ALA A 177 -6.57 -11.23 8.01
C ALA A 177 -6.43 -12.34 9.06
N PHE A 178 -7.48 -12.59 9.86
CA PHE A 178 -7.49 -13.74 10.78
C PHE A 178 -7.47 -15.09 10.06
N PHE A 179 -8.17 -15.22 8.92
CA PHE A 179 -8.18 -16.46 8.15
C PHE A 179 -6.85 -16.77 7.47
N THR A 180 -6.04 -15.76 7.19
CA THR A 180 -4.73 -15.90 6.54
C THR A 180 -3.56 -15.71 7.52
N ASP A 181 -3.83 -15.88 8.82
CA ASP A 181 -2.86 -15.84 9.93
C ASP A 181 -1.95 -14.59 9.90
N LYS A 182 -2.52 -13.42 9.54
CA LYS A 182 -1.81 -12.15 9.56
C LYS A 182 -1.70 -11.61 10.99
N ASP A 183 -0.65 -10.86 11.26
CA ASP A 183 -0.57 -10.05 12.48
C ASP A 183 -1.53 -8.85 12.37
N VAL A 184 -2.75 -9.04 12.89
CA VAL A 184 -3.81 -8.02 12.85
C VAL A 184 -3.43 -6.74 13.59
N THR A 185 -2.46 -6.78 14.52
CA THR A 185 -2.04 -5.57 15.25
C THR A 185 -1.41 -4.52 14.34
N GLN A 186 -0.95 -4.92 13.15
CA GLN A 186 -0.43 -4.02 12.13
C GLN A 186 -1.52 -3.41 11.23
N ILE A 187 -2.79 -3.77 11.42
CA ILE A 187 -3.93 -3.17 10.71
C ILE A 187 -4.20 -1.79 11.34
N THR A 188 -3.96 -0.73 10.57
CA THR A 188 -4.26 0.64 11.00
C THR A 188 -5.75 0.80 11.27
N GLY A 189 -6.13 1.35 12.42
CA GLY A 189 -7.53 1.62 12.78
C GLY A 189 -8.32 0.41 13.31
N LEU A 190 -7.66 -0.71 13.61
CA LEU A 190 -8.30 -1.95 14.05
C LEU A 190 -9.27 -1.76 15.22
N ASN A 191 -8.80 -1.08 16.27
CA ASN A 191 -9.57 -0.87 17.49
C ASN A 191 -10.64 0.20 17.29
N GLU A 192 -10.27 1.30 16.63
CA GLU A 192 -11.14 2.47 16.39
C GLU A 192 -12.34 2.11 15.52
N ARG A 193 -12.16 1.17 14.58
CA ARG A 193 -13.20 0.71 13.66
C ARG A 193 -13.84 -0.61 14.08
N ASN A 194 -13.55 -1.12 15.27
CA ASN A 194 -14.27 -2.26 15.77
C ASN A 194 -15.77 -1.93 15.88
N ASN A 195 -16.63 -2.90 15.56
CA ASN A 195 -18.07 -2.69 15.49
C ASN A 195 -18.84 -3.96 15.85
N ALA A 196 -20.10 -3.80 16.24
CA ALA A 196 -20.92 -4.91 16.74
C ALA A 196 -21.09 -6.05 15.72
N ARG A 197 -21.10 -5.76 14.41
CA ARG A 197 -21.20 -6.81 13.38
C ARG A 197 -19.90 -7.61 13.26
N LEU A 198 -18.76 -6.93 13.29
CA LEU A 198 -17.44 -7.56 13.32
C LEU A 198 -17.28 -8.43 14.58
N ALA A 199 -17.54 -7.86 15.76
CA ALA A 199 -17.47 -8.56 17.04
C ALA A 199 -18.32 -9.83 17.05
N LYS A 200 -19.57 -9.75 16.58
CA LYS A 200 -20.45 -10.92 16.44
C LYS A 200 -19.88 -11.97 15.48
N THR A 201 -19.38 -11.55 14.33
CA THR A 201 -18.83 -12.47 13.32
C THR A 201 -17.57 -13.18 13.84
N LEU A 202 -16.72 -12.47 14.59
CA LEU A 202 -15.56 -13.03 15.28
C LEU A 202 -15.97 -14.01 16.40
N ALA A 203 -17.02 -13.69 17.16
CA ALA A 203 -17.55 -14.58 18.19
C ALA A 203 -18.08 -15.90 17.62
N ASP A 204 -18.84 -15.83 16.52
CA ASP A 204 -19.33 -17.02 15.80
C ASP A 204 -18.15 -17.86 15.29
N PHE A 205 -17.15 -17.23 14.66
CA PHE A 205 -15.95 -17.91 14.20
C PHE A 205 -15.13 -18.53 15.35
N ALA A 206 -15.00 -17.83 16.47
CA ALA A 206 -14.31 -18.33 17.65
C ALA A 206 -15.01 -19.56 18.25
N ALA A 207 -16.35 -19.56 18.28
CA ALA A 207 -17.13 -20.70 18.73
C ALA A 207 -16.91 -21.93 17.83
N GLU A 208 -16.91 -21.75 16.50
CA GLU A 208 -16.60 -22.82 15.54
C GLU A 208 -15.19 -23.40 15.75
N ARG A 209 -14.18 -22.55 15.92
CA ARG A 209 -12.80 -23.01 16.18
C ARG A 209 -12.67 -23.79 17.47
N ARG A 210 -13.28 -23.32 18.56
CA ARG A 210 -13.29 -24.01 19.86
C ARG A 210 -14.00 -25.36 19.77
N ALA A 211 -15.14 -25.43 19.09
CA ALA A 211 -15.86 -26.68 18.85
C ALA A 211 -15.03 -27.69 18.05
N ALA A 212 -14.16 -27.21 17.15
CA ALA A 212 -13.19 -28.02 16.41
C ALA A 212 -11.87 -28.31 17.18
N GLY A 213 -11.76 -27.92 18.46
CA GLY A 213 -10.56 -28.12 19.27
C GLY A 213 -9.34 -27.30 18.86
N ARG A 214 -9.53 -26.21 18.10
CA ARG A 214 -8.45 -25.34 17.61
C ARG A 214 -8.26 -24.15 18.54
N SER A 215 -7.02 -23.70 18.72
CA SER A 215 -6.71 -22.43 19.39
C SER A 215 -7.26 -21.24 18.61
N LEU A 216 -7.51 -20.15 19.33
CA LEU A 216 -7.88 -18.87 18.74
C LEU A 216 -6.62 -18.07 18.35
N PRO A 217 -6.68 -17.32 17.24
CA PRO A 217 -5.66 -16.32 16.92
C PRO A 217 -5.51 -15.28 18.04
N GLN A 218 -4.29 -14.78 18.21
CA GLN A 218 -3.98 -13.70 19.14
C GLN A 218 -4.80 -12.44 18.80
N HIS A 219 -5.14 -11.62 19.79
CA HIS A 219 -5.93 -10.38 19.67
C HIS A 219 -7.38 -10.54 19.18
N MET A 220 -7.82 -11.74 18.80
CA MET A 220 -9.21 -11.96 18.40
C MET A 220 -10.19 -11.68 19.53
N GLU A 221 -9.88 -12.11 20.75
CA GLU A 221 -10.79 -11.95 21.89
C GLU A 221 -11.01 -10.48 22.28
N GLU A 222 -10.00 -9.64 22.08
CA GLU A 222 -10.06 -8.20 22.32
C GLU A 222 -11.05 -7.49 21.39
N LEU A 223 -11.34 -8.06 20.22
CA LEU A 223 -12.25 -7.49 19.23
C LEU A 223 -13.69 -8.03 19.33
N MET A 224 -13.94 -9.02 20.19
CA MET A 224 -15.27 -9.60 20.37
C MET A 224 -16.17 -8.85 21.36
N SER A 225 -15.62 -7.88 22.10
CA SER A 225 -16.34 -7.10 23.11
C SER A 225 -17.15 -5.95 22.54
#